data_AF-A0A1H5F7Y4-F1
#
_entry.id   AF-A0A1H5F7Y4-F1
#
_cell.length_a   1.000
_cell.length_b   1.000
_cell.length_c   1.000
_cell.angle_alpha   90.00
_cell.angle_beta   90.00
_cell.angle_gamma   90.00
#
_symmetry.space_group_name_H-M   'P 1'
#
loop_
_entity.id
_entity.type
_entity.pdbx_description
1 polymer ?
#
loop_
_entity_poly.entity_id
_entity_poly.type
_entity_poly.pdbx_seq_one_letter_code
_entity_poly.pdbx_strand_id
1 'polypeptide(L)'
;MIDLIECISEIILDIQEFFFRKKRKKQRAYEKENSFPKKRMISPYERVFIIVGVMIVFITFFMLIPSSKGTTITTQKIKELKELLDNEKSILGTYPEKLEMVIRNNPLRANLTKDYWNNNFQYEFINRNKYVLSSSGKDGVFGTEDDIK
;
A
#
# COMPACT_ATOMS: atom_id res chain seq x y z
N MET A 1 2.88 27.97 15.65
CA MET A 1 4.08 27.57 14.84
C MET A 1 3.71 27.41 13.37
N ILE A 2 2.59 26.74 13.07
CA ILE A 2 2.04 26.61 11.71
C ILE A 2 1.71 28.00 11.11
N ASP A 3 1.04 28.88 11.86
CA ASP A 3 0.66 30.22 11.39
C ASP A 3 1.86 31.11 11.04
N LEU A 4 2.98 30.98 11.78
CA LEU A 4 4.20 31.72 11.49
C LEU A 4 4.84 31.26 10.18
N ILE A 5 4.83 29.95 9.92
CA ILE A 5 5.37 29.36 8.69
C ILE A 5 4.52 29.77 7.50
N GLU A 6 3.19 29.79 7.64
CA GLU A 6 2.26 30.23 6.60
C GLU A 6 2.52 31.69 6.24
N CYS A 7 2.55 32.59 7.24
CA CYS A 7 2.88 34.00 7.03
C CYS A 7 4.24 34.21 6.33
N ILE A 8 5.29 33.49 6.76
CA ILE A 8 6.61 33.61 6.13
C ILE A 8 6.57 33.11 4.69
N SER A 9 5.84 32.03 4.42
CA SER A 9 5.74 31.44 3.08
C SER A 9 5.01 32.35 2.08
N GLU A 10 3.93 33.01 2.53
CA GLU A 10 3.18 33.98 1.73
C GLU A 10 4.06 35.18 1.37
N ILE A 11 4.75 35.75 2.36
CA ILE A 11 5.66 36.89 2.16
C ILE A 11 6.75 36.55 1.15
N ILE A 12 7.35 35.35 1.23
CA ILE A 12 8.38 34.90 0.28
C ILE A 12 7.80 34.79 -1.14
N LEU A 13 6.61 34.22 -1.29
CA LEU A 13 5.96 34.08 -2.60
C LEU A 13 5.59 35.43 -3.20
N ASP A 14 5.09 36.36 -2.39
CA ASP A 14 4.77 37.73 -2.82
C ASP A 14 6.02 38.47 -3.29
N ILE A 15 7.13 38.36 -2.57
CA ILE A 15 8.42 38.94 -2.97
C ILE A 15 8.87 38.36 -4.32
N GLN A 16 8.80 37.04 -4.48
CA GLN A 16 9.18 36.38 -5.74
C GLN A 16 8.28 36.80 -6.91
N GLU A 17 6.96 36.91 -6.68
CA GLU A 17 5.98 37.36 -7.66
C GLU A 17 6.20 38.82 -8.05
N PHE A 18 6.56 39.68 -7.10
CA PHE A 18 6.91 41.07 -7.38
C PHE A 18 8.12 41.18 -8.32
N PHE A 19 9.22 40.47 -8.02
CA PHE A 19 10.39 40.43 -8.89
C PHE A 19 10.08 39.81 -10.25
N PHE A 20 9.24 38.76 -10.28
CA PHE A 20 8.78 38.12 -11.52
C PHE A 20 8.00 39.11 -12.40
N ARG A 21 7.04 39.85 -11.83
CA ARG A 21 6.28 40.90 -12.55
C ARG A 21 7.21 41.96 -13.11
N LYS A 22 8.21 42.42 -12.35
CA LYS A 22 9.21 43.39 -12.81
C LYS A 22 10.03 42.85 -13.98
N LYS A 23 10.49 41.61 -13.90
CA LYS A 23 11.23 40.93 -14.98
C LYS A 23 10.38 40.76 -16.24
N ARG A 24 9.12 40.32 -16.08
CA ARG A 24 8.16 40.14 -17.17
C ARG A 24 7.93 41.46 -17.90
N LYS A 25 7.72 42.58 -17.20
CA LYS A 25 7.54 43.90 -17.83
C LYS A 25 8.74 44.30 -18.69
N LYS A 26 9.97 44.15 -18.18
CA LYS A 26 11.20 44.43 -18.95
C LYS A 26 11.30 43.57 -20.20
N GLN A 27 11.03 42.28 -20.07
CA GLN A 27 11.08 41.35 -21.20
C GLN A 27 10.01 41.67 -22.25
N ARG A 28 8.79 42.06 -21.86
CA ARG A 28 7.75 42.47 -22.81
C ARG A 28 8.09 43.77 -23.55
N ALA A 29 8.75 44.72 -22.89
CA ALA A 29 9.24 45.92 -23.55
C ALA A 29 10.29 45.57 -24.61
N TYR A 30 11.27 44.73 -24.25
CA TYR A 30 12.30 44.24 -25.16
C TYR A 30 11.73 43.44 -26.35
N GLU A 31 10.77 42.54 -26.10
CA GLU A 31 10.10 41.77 -27.15
C GLU A 31 9.33 42.68 -28.13
N LYS A 32 8.71 43.77 -27.64
CA LYS A 32 8.00 44.74 -28.48
C LYS A 32 8.95 45.57 -29.33
N GLU A 33 10.08 45.97 -28.77
CA GLU A 33 11.12 46.75 -29.47
C GLU A 33 11.78 45.93 -30.58
N ASN A 34 12.04 44.63 -30.33
CA ASN A 34 12.72 43.75 -31.28
C ASN A 34 11.75 42.89 -32.13
N SER A 35 10.43 43.14 -32.04
CA SER A 35 9.39 42.39 -32.77
C SER A 35 9.43 40.86 -32.55
N PHE A 36 9.86 40.40 -31.37
CA PHE A 36 9.93 38.98 -31.05
C PHE A 36 8.59 38.41 -30.57
N PRO A 37 8.34 37.11 -30.81
CA PRO A 37 7.15 36.45 -30.28
C PRO A 37 7.17 36.42 -28.74
N LYS A 38 6.00 36.54 -28.14
CA LYS A 38 5.83 36.55 -26.69
C LYS A 38 6.26 35.22 -26.08
N LYS A 39 7.34 35.21 -25.29
CA LYS A 39 7.75 34.01 -24.53
C LYS A 39 6.75 33.70 -23.40
N ARG A 40 6.44 32.41 -23.17
CA ARG A 40 5.69 31.95 -21.99
C ARG A 40 6.61 31.99 -20.76
N MET A 41 6.17 32.67 -19.71
CA MET A 41 6.87 32.77 -18.43
C MET A 41 5.93 32.24 -17.35
N ILE A 42 6.39 31.30 -16.53
CA ILE A 42 5.61 30.66 -15.47
C ILE A 42 5.85 31.42 -14.16
N SER A 43 4.77 31.88 -13.52
CA SER A 43 4.81 32.59 -12.24
C SER A 43 5.23 31.66 -11.09
N PRO A 44 5.79 32.18 -9.99
CA PRO A 44 6.06 31.41 -8.77
C PRO A 44 4.84 30.62 -8.26
N TYR A 45 3.65 31.22 -8.23
CA TYR A 45 2.41 30.54 -7.81
C TYR A 45 2.05 29.36 -8.73
N GLU A 46 2.14 29.55 -10.05
CA GLU A 46 1.90 28.48 -11.01
C GLU A 46 2.90 27.33 -10.84
N ARG A 47 4.16 27.61 -10.49
CA ARG A 47 5.15 26.56 -10.21
C ARG A 47 4.78 25.74 -8.98
N VAL A 48 4.39 26.40 -7.89
CA VAL A 48 3.94 25.73 -6.67
C VAL A 48 2.74 24.83 -6.98
N PHE A 49 1.75 25.36 -7.71
CA PHE A 49 0.58 24.58 -8.11
C PHE A 49 0.94 23.35 -8.94
N ILE A 50 1.85 23.48 -9.90
CA ILE A 50 2.34 22.34 -10.70
C ILE A 50 3.03 21.30 -9.80
N ILE A 51 3.90 21.71 -8.88
CA ILE A 51 4.61 20.80 -7.97
C ILE A 51 3.61 20.03 -7.09
N VAL A 52 2.65 20.75 -6.49
CA VAL A 52 1.60 20.14 -5.65
C VAL A 52 0.73 19.18 -6.46
N GLY A 53 0.33 19.58 -7.67
CA GLY A 53 -0.43 18.72 -8.56
C GLY A 53 0.30 17.42 -8.93
N VAL A 54 1.59 17.53 -9.27
CA VAL A 54 2.44 16.36 -9.56
C VAL A 54 2.57 15.46 -8.33
N MET A 55 2.77 16.04 -7.14
CA MET A 55 2.82 15.30 -5.89
C MET A 55 1.55 14.50 -5.62
N ILE A 56 0.37 15.10 -5.82
CA ILE A 56 -0.92 14.41 -5.66
C ILE A 56 -1.04 13.24 -6.64
N VAL A 57 -0.68 13.45 -7.91
CA VAL A 57 -0.71 12.37 -8.92
C VAL A 57 0.21 11.22 -8.51
N PHE A 58 1.43 11.49 -8.05
CA PHE A 58 2.32 10.44 -7.57
C PHE A 58 1.74 9.68 -6.36
N ILE A 59 1.19 10.38 -5.36
CA ILE A 59 0.60 9.74 -4.18
C ILE A 59 -0.56 8.82 -4.59
N THR A 60 -1.46 9.30 -5.45
CA THR A 60 -2.59 8.49 -5.94
C THR A 60 -2.12 7.28 -6.76
N PHE A 61 -1.10 7.45 -7.61
CA PHE A 61 -0.51 6.37 -8.38
C PHE A 61 0.10 5.28 -7.50
N PHE A 62 0.86 5.67 -6.47
CA PHE A 62 1.46 4.71 -5.52
C PHE A 62 0.42 3.96 -4.69
N MET A 63 -0.73 4.58 -4.36
CA MET A 63 -1.82 3.88 -3.67
C MET A 63 -2.52 2.82 -4.52
N LEU A 64 -2.53 2.99 -5.85
CA LEU A 64 -3.15 2.03 -6.78
C LEU A 64 -2.32 0.77 -7.00
N ILE A 65 -1.06 0.73 -6.57
CA ILE A 65 -0.20 -0.45 -6.72
C ILE A 65 -0.66 -1.53 -5.72
N PRO A 66 -1.22 -2.67 -6.18
CA PRO A 66 -1.68 -3.71 -5.27
C PRO A 66 -0.49 -4.31 -4.50
N SER A 67 -0.59 -4.33 -3.17
CA SER A 67 0.41 -4.97 -2.33
C SER A 67 0.16 -6.48 -2.27
N SER A 68 1.02 -7.28 -2.90
CA SER A 68 0.97 -8.75 -2.81
C SER A 68 1.48 -9.32 -1.49
N LYS A 69 1.85 -8.47 -0.52
CA LYS A 69 2.38 -8.90 0.79
C LYS A 69 1.44 -9.86 1.53
N GLY A 70 0.14 -9.65 1.40
CA GLY A 70 -0.86 -10.48 2.07
C GLY A 70 -0.89 -11.93 1.56
N THR A 71 -0.78 -12.12 0.24
CA THR A 71 -0.79 -13.46 -0.36
C THR A 71 0.51 -14.20 -0.02
N THR A 72 1.66 -13.52 -0.04
CA THR A 72 2.95 -14.13 0.31
C THR A 72 3.03 -14.55 1.78
N ILE A 73 2.52 -13.73 2.70
CA ILE A 73 2.51 -14.07 4.13
C ILE A 73 1.54 -15.23 4.40
N THR A 74 0.36 -15.19 3.78
CA THR A 74 -0.66 -16.24 3.96
C THR A 74 -0.19 -17.58 3.41
N THR A 75 0.43 -17.61 2.22
CA THR A 75 1.01 -18.84 1.65
C THR A 75 2.14 -19.41 2.52
N GLN A 76 2.98 -18.56 3.12
CA GLN A 76 3.99 -19.01 4.08
C GLN A 76 3.35 -19.63 5.33
N LYS A 77 2.32 -19.00 5.91
CA LYS A 77 1.59 -19.56 7.06
C LYS A 77 0.93 -20.89 6.73
N ILE A 78 0.32 -21.03 5.54
CA ILE A 78 -0.25 -22.29 5.07
C ILE A 78 0.85 -23.37 5.00
N LYS A 79 2.02 -23.04 4.46
CA LYS A 79 3.14 -23.98 4.40
C LYS A 79 3.58 -24.44 5.79
N GLU A 80 3.74 -23.52 6.73
CA GLU A 80 4.09 -23.84 8.12
C GLU A 80 3.02 -24.73 8.79
N LEU A 81 1.73 -24.45 8.56
CA LEU A 81 0.64 -25.31 9.04
C LEU A 81 0.68 -26.71 8.43
N LYS A 82 0.96 -26.82 7.12
CA LYS A 82 1.10 -28.12 6.43
C LYS A 82 2.23 -28.95 7.05
N GLU A 83 3.40 -28.33 7.27
CA GLU A 83 4.54 -29.00 7.92
C GLU A 83 4.19 -29.48 9.33
N LEU A 84 3.46 -28.67 10.11
CA LEU A 84 3.02 -29.07 11.45
C LEU A 84 2.00 -30.21 11.42
N LEU A 85 1.04 -30.18 10.50
CA LEU A 85 0.06 -31.25 10.30
C LEU A 85 0.73 -32.57 9.89
N ASP A 86 1.72 -32.51 9.00
CA ASP A 86 2.47 -33.68 8.56
C ASP A 86 3.34 -34.26 9.67
N ASN A 87 3.93 -33.41 10.51
CA ASN A 87 4.64 -33.84 11.73
C ASN A 87 3.69 -34.48 12.74
N GLU A 88 2.49 -33.94 12.94
CA GLU A 88 1.50 -34.53 13.84
C GLU A 88 1.07 -35.91 13.34
N LYS A 89 0.84 -36.05 12.03
CA LYS A 89 0.51 -37.33 11.39
C LYS A 89 1.64 -38.35 11.48
N SER A 90 2.91 -37.94 11.37
CA SER A 90 4.03 -38.89 11.49
C SER A 90 4.13 -39.47 12.90
N ILE A 91 3.73 -38.71 13.92
CA ILE A 91 3.75 -39.14 15.33
C ILE A 91 2.50 -39.95 15.70
N LEU A 92 1.30 -39.47 15.32
CA LEU A 92 0.01 -40.05 15.73
C LEU A 92 -0.58 -41.03 14.70
N GLY A 93 0.01 -41.13 13.50
CA GLY A 93 -0.49 -41.92 12.39
C GLY A 93 -1.72 -41.35 11.67
N THR A 94 -2.26 -40.22 12.13
CA THR A 94 -3.48 -39.59 11.59
C THR A 94 -3.41 -38.07 11.68
N TYR A 95 -4.08 -37.36 10.77
CA TYR A 95 -4.27 -35.91 10.90
C TYR A 95 -5.26 -35.58 12.04
N PRO A 96 -5.08 -34.45 12.74
CA PRO A 96 -5.97 -34.03 13.81
C PRO A 96 -7.34 -33.60 13.28
N GLU A 97 -8.41 -33.84 14.02
CA GLU A 97 -9.78 -33.43 13.63
C GLU A 97 -9.99 -31.90 13.61
N LYS A 98 -9.17 -31.16 14.38
CA LYS A 98 -9.25 -29.70 14.52
C LYS A 98 -7.86 -29.09 14.37
N LEU A 99 -7.77 -27.97 13.65
CA LEU A 99 -6.52 -27.24 13.46
C LEU A 99 -5.90 -26.76 14.78
N GLU A 100 -6.73 -26.39 15.76
CA GLU A 100 -6.30 -25.95 17.09
C GLU A 100 -5.45 -27.00 17.84
N MET A 101 -5.65 -28.28 17.56
CA MET A 101 -4.86 -29.36 18.17
C MET A 101 -3.39 -29.31 17.79
N VAL A 102 -3.05 -28.72 16.63
CA VAL A 102 -1.66 -28.53 16.17
C VAL A 102 -0.99 -27.35 16.88
N ILE A 103 -1.78 -26.37 17.31
CA ILE A 103 -1.30 -25.14 17.97
C ILE A 103 -1.03 -25.38 19.45
N ARG A 104 -1.70 -26.37 20.09
CA ARG A 104 -1.44 -26.85 21.47
C ARG A 104 -1.24 -25.73 22.50
N ASN A 105 -2.08 -24.69 22.48
CA ASN A 105 -1.96 -23.50 23.34
C ASN A 105 -0.55 -22.86 23.37
N ASN A 106 0.26 -23.05 22.32
CA ASN A 106 1.57 -22.46 22.22
C ASN A 106 1.43 -20.99 21.76
N PRO A 107 1.83 -20.00 22.56
CA PRO A 107 1.70 -18.59 22.20
C PRO A 107 2.49 -18.21 20.94
N LEU A 108 3.59 -18.91 20.65
CA LEU A 108 4.37 -18.70 19.42
C LEU A 108 3.62 -19.14 18.16
N ARG A 109 2.62 -20.02 18.30
CA ARG A 109 1.80 -20.55 17.20
C ARG A 109 0.39 -19.93 17.14
N ALA A 110 0.04 -19.05 18.08
CA ALA A 110 -1.30 -18.45 18.14
C ALA A 110 -1.65 -17.68 16.85
N ASN A 111 -0.67 -16.99 16.26
CA ASN A 111 -0.83 -16.21 15.02
C ASN A 111 -0.93 -17.06 13.74
N LEU A 112 -0.78 -18.38 13.82
CA LEU A 112 -0.96 -19.31 12.70
C LEU A 112 -2.44 -19.68 12.46
N THR A 113 -3.34 -19.38 13.42
CA THR A 113 -4.79 -19.63 13.26
C THR A 113 -5.45 -18.71 12.23
N LYS A 114 -4.80 -17.59 11.92
CA LYS A 114 -5.35 -16.53 11.10
C LYS A 114 -4.42 -16.18 9.95
N ASP A 115 -5.02 -15.75 8.85
CA ASP A 115 -4.30 -15.28 7.67
C ASP A 115 -3.71 -13.86 7.85
N TYR A 116 -3.30 -13.22 6.76
CA TYR A 116 -2.82 -11.84 6.79
C TYR A 116 -3.93 -10.81 7.05
N TRP A 117 -5.16 -11.12 6.63
CA TRP A 117 -6.35 -10.26 6.76
C TRP A 117 -7.14 -10.52 8.05
N ASN A 118 -6.58 -11.32 8.97
CA ASN A 118 -7.17 -11.69 10.26
C ASN A 118 -8.44 -12.56 10.12
N ASN A 119 -8.61 -13.23 8.97
CA ASN A 119 -9.61 -14.27 8.76
C ASN A 119 -9.09 -15.61 9.30
N ASN A 120 -9.99 -16.47 9.77
CA ASN A 120 -9.63 -17.81 10.22
C ASN A 120 -9.42 -18.74 9.02
N PHE A 121 -8.43 -19.64 9.12
CA PHE A 121 -8.29 -20.71 8.13
C PHE A 121 -9.46 -21.70 8.21
N GLN A 122 -9.95 -22.12 7.05
CA GLN A 122 -10.87 -23.23 6.95
C GLN A 122 -10.07 -24.53 6.93
N TYR A 123 -10.29 -25.36 7.94
CA TYR A 123 -9.72 -26.69 8.04
C TYR A 123 -10.84 -27.72 8.08
N GLU A 124 -10.85 -28.62 7.10
CA GLU A 124 -11.80 -29.72 7.03
C GLU A 124 -11.06 -31.06 7.02
N PHE A 125 -11.27 -31.84 8.08
CA PHE A 125 -10.78 -33.21 8.17
C PHE A 125 -11.69 -34.12 7.35
N ILE A 126 -11.15 -34.74 6.29
CA ILE A 126 -11.91 -35.66 5.44
C ILE A 126 -11.71 -37.10 5.91
N ASN A 127 -10.44 -37.51 6.05
CA ASN A 127 -10.05 -38.88 6.36
C ASN A 127 -8.67 -38.90 7.02
N ARG A 128 -8.27 -40.05 7.60
CA ARG A 128 -6.95 -40.25 8.25
C ARG A 128 -5.75 -39.72 7.45
N ASN A 129 -5.84 -39.75 6.12
CA ASN A 129 -4.80 -39.34 5.19
C ASN A 129 -5.10 -38.08 4.38
N LYS A 130 -6.25 -37.43 4.55
CA LYS A 130 -6.67 -36.28 3.72
C LYS A 130 -7.35 -35.21 4.57
N TYR A 131 -6.95 -33.97 4.33
CA TYR A 131 -7.58 -32.77 4.87
C TYR A 131 -7.65 -31.70 3.77
N VAL A 132 -8.49 -30.69 4.00
CA VAL A 132 -8.52 -29.46 3.21
C VAL A 132 -8.14 -28.31 4.13
N LEU A 133 -7.23 -27.46 3.66
CA LEU A 133 -6.82 -26.22 4.34
C LEU A 133 -6.91 -25.09 3.32
N SER A 134 -7.68 -24.06 3.62
CA SER A 134 -7.86 -22.88 2.76
C SER A 134 -8.00 -21.59 3.56
N SER A 135 -7.59 -20.48 2.95
CA SER A 135 -7.79 -19.12 3.43
C SER A 135 -8.80 -18.42 2.52
N SER A 136 -9.74 -17.67 3.08
CA SER A 136 -10.68 -16.83 2.32
C SER A 136 -10.05 -15.53 1.78
N GLY A 137 -8.72 -15.42 1.81
CA GLY A 137 -8.01 -14.31 1.20
C GLY A 137 -8.44 -12.91 1.68
N LYS A 138 -8.42 -11.95 0.75
CA LYS A 138 -8.66 -10.53 1.03
C LYS A 138 -10.16 -10.22 1.19
N ASP A 139 -11.01 -10.89 0.44
CA ASP A 139 -12.46 -10.66 0.44
C ASP A 139 -13.16 -11.28 1.67
N GLY A 140 -12.52 -12.26 2.31
CA GLY A 140 -13.02 -12.92 3.51
C GLY A 140 -14.14 -13.93 3.23
N VAL A 141 -14.41 -14.25 1.96
CA VAL A 141 -15.50 -15.16 1.55
C VAL A 141 -14.91 -16.42 0.91
N PHE A 142 -15.28 -17.59 1.43
CA PHE A 142 -14.84 -18.85 0.83
C PHE A 142 -15.57 -19.16 -0.48
N GLY A 143 -14.87 -19.77 -1.43
CA GLY A 143 -15.39 -20.17 -2.73
C GLY A 143 -15.18 -19.13 -3.84
N THR A 144 -14.34 -18.13 -3.63
CA THR A 144 -14.02 -17.06 -4.59
C THR A 144 -12.63 -17.28 -5.22
N GLU A 145 -12.26 -16.45 -6.20
CA GLU A 145 -10.93 -16.48 -6.83
C GLU A 145 -9.81 -16.04 -5.86
N ASP A 146 -10.16 -15.39 -4.75
CA ASP A 146 -9.23 -14.91 -3.73
C ASP A 146 -8.81 -16.02 -2.73
N ASP A 147 -9.41 -17.20 -2.80
CA ASP A 147 -9.09 -18.34 -1.94
C ASP A 147 -7.64 -18.84 -2.15
N ILE A 148 -6.91 -19.03 -1.04
CA ILE A 148 -5.51 -19.51 -1.05
C ILE A 148 -5.43 -20.90 -0.40
N LYS A 149 -4.74 -21.87 -1.03
CA LYS A 149 -4.67 -23.28 -0.62
C LYS A 149 -3.25 -23.80 -0.45
#